data_AF-E4ND07-F1
#
_entry.id   AF-E4ND07-F1
#
_cell.length_a   1.000
_cell.length_b   1.000
_cell.length_c   1.000
_cell.angle_alpha   90.00
_cell.angle_beta   90.00
_cell.angle_gamma   90.00
#
_symmetry.space_group_name_H-M   'P 1'
#
loop_
_entity.id
_entity.type
_entity.pdbx_description
1 polymer ?
#
loop_
_entity_poly.entity_id
_entity_poly.type
_entity_poly.pdbx_seq_one_letter_code
_entity_poly.pdbx_strand_id
1 'polypeptide(L)'
;MRATEIAALRRKPKRRQRDAANLKNAKITVRFNPDEAADLRRRAGELGVSVSALIARKALADEDSATVSCDGQLDAAIEELAALRPQVAGIGRNINQIVRDVHRDAAPPPGPVRDAFTAAAELLAAVRTAVAGIDRTAMRLAGAGRG
;
A
#
# COMPACT_ATOMS: atom_id res chain seq x y z
N MET A 1 34.59 52.88 20.01
CA MET A 1 33.84 51.60 19.95
C MET A 1 33.18 51.40 21.31
N ARG A 2 32.23 52.23 21.76
CA ARG A 2 30.82 52.48 21.38
C ARG A 2 29.86 51.34 21.76
N ALA A 3 29.56 51.29 23.06
CA ALA A 3 28.35 50.86 23.81
C ALA A 3 27.30 49.88 23.22
N THR A 4 27.06 49.86 21.92
CA THR A 4 26.04 49.02 21.27
C THR A 4 26.41 47.53 21.27
N GLU A 5 27.69 47.18 21.17
CA GLU A 5 28.15 45.78 21.22
C GLU A 5 27.98 45.15 22.62
N ILE A 6 28.21 45.94 23.68
CA ILE A 6 28.02 45.50 25.07
C ILE A 6 26.52 45.33 25.38
N ALA A 7 25.65 46.15 24.79
CA ALA A 7 24.20 46.05 24.97
C ALA A 7 23.61 44.78 24.32
N ALA A 8 24.16 44.34 23.18
CA ALA A 8 23.75 43.09 22.53
C ALA A 8 24.09 41.85 23.38
N LEU A 9 25.24 41.85 24.06
CA LEU A 9 25.68 40.78 24.97
C LEU A 9 24.83 40.68 26.26
N ARG A 10 24.06 41.71 26.61
CA ARG A 10 23.26 41.77 27.85
C ARG A 10 21.76 41.53 27.66
N ARG A 11 21.28 41.29 26.43
CA ARG A 11 19.85 41.03 26.21
C ARG A 11 19.50 39.64 26.74
N LYS A 12 19.13 39.58 28.02
CA LYS A 12 18.59 38.37 28.66
C LYS A 12 17.50 37.79 27.74
N PRO A 13 17.53 36.48 27.46
CA PRO A 13 16.48 35.84 26.68
C PRO A 13 15.12 36.19 27.28
N LYS A 14 14.29 36.95 26.56
CA LYS A 14 12.94 37.28 27.01
C LYS A 14 12.14 36.00 26.95
N ARG A 15 11.87 35.40 28.12
CA ARG A 15 11.02 34.22 28.23
C ARG A 15 9.65 34.60 27.65
N ARG A 16 9.27 33.97 26.54
CA ARG A 16 7.95 34.15 25.95
C ARG A 16 6.92 33.74 27.01
N GLN A 17 5.97 34.61 27.29
CA GLN A 17 4.87 34.30 28.19
C GLN A 17 4.12 33.11 27.57
N ARG A 18 3.86 32.08 28.39
CA ARG A 18 3.12 30.91 27.93
C ARG A 18 1.71 31.37 27.58
N ASP A 19 1.26 31.01 26.38
CA ASP A 19 -0.11 31.29 25.95
C ASP A 19 -1.07 30.48 26.83
N ALA A 20 -1.76 31.18 27.73
CA ALA A 20 -2.71 30.58 28.66
C ALA A 20 -4.01 30.16 27.96
N ALA A 21 -4.33 30.77 26.81
CA ALA A 21 -5.51 30.42 26.02
C ALA A 21 -5.29 29.15 25.17
N ASN A 22 -4.05 28.88 24.73
CA ASN A 22 -3.71 27.71 23.90
C ASN A 22 -2.72 26.77 24.59
N LEU A 23 -3.12 26.24 25.75
CA LEU A 23 -2.32 25.26 26.48
C LEU A 23 -2.33 23.89 25.78
N LYS A 24 -1.23 23.56 25.08
CA LYS A 24 -1.00 22.23 24.48
C LYS A 24 -0.63 21.21 25.57
N ASN A 25 -1.63 20.69 26.27
CA ASN A 25 -1.45 19.76 27.40
C ASN A 25 -1.62 18.28 27.03
N ALA A 26 -2.28 17.98 25.91
CA ALA A 26 -2.41 16.62 25.41
C ALA A 26 -1.08 16.13 24.81
N LYS A 27 -0.65 14.93 25.20
CA LYS A 27 0.60 14.32 24.72
C LYS A 27 0.27 13.10 23.87
N ILE A 28 0.79 13.09 22.64
CA ILE A 28 0.75 11.95 21.72
C ILE A 28 2.20 11.46 21.56
N THR A 29 2.42 10.14 21.68
CA THR A 29 3.76 9.53 21.55
C THR A 29 3.73 8.51 20.42
N VAL A 30 4.72 8.55 19.53
CA VAL A 30 4.88 7.63 18.40
C VAL A 30 6.35 7.18 18.35
N ARG A 31 6.58 5.95 17.92
CA ARG A 31 7.93 5.40 17.70
C ARG A 31 8.20 5.33 16.20
N PHE A 32 9.43 5.65 15.82
CA PHE A 32 9.94 5.60 14.46
C PHE A 32 11.18 4.74 14.45
N ASN A 33 11.45 4.10 13.31
CA ASN A 33 12.76 3.48 13.11
C ASN A 33 13.85 4.57 12.93
N PRO A 34 15.15 4.21 12.96
CA PRO A 34 16.24 5.19 12.90
C PRO A 34 16.22 6.04 11.62
N ASP A 35 15.89 5.42 10.49
CA ASP A 35 15.92 6.06 9.17
C ASP A 35 14.77 7.06 9.01
N GLU A 36 13.56 6.67 9.40
CA GLU A 36 12.38 7.55 9.47
C GLU A 36 12.64 8.74 10.40
N ALA A 37 13.28 8.49 11.54
CA ALA A 37 13.62 9.56 12.47
C ALA A 37 14.68 10.52 11.89
N ALA A 38 15.63 10.02 11.11
CA ALA A 38 16.62 10.86 10.42
C ALA A 38 15.96 11.70 9.32
N ASP A 39 15.08 11.09 8.52
CA ASP A 39 14.33 11.75 7.47
C ASP A 39 13.41 12.85 8.01
N LEU A 40 12.68 12.58 9.09
CA LEU A 40 11.82 13.57 9.75
C LEU A 40 12.64 14.75 10.28
N ARG A 41 13.82 14.50 10.86
CA ARG A 41 14.72 15.56 11.33
C ARG A 41 15.25 16.39 10.17
N ARG A 42 15.67 15.75 9.08
CA ARG A 42 16.15 16.44 7.87
C ARG A 42 15.09 17.39 7.32
N ARG A 43 13.88 16.87 7.06
CA ARG A 43 12.75 17.66 6.55
C ARG A 43 12.33 18.79 7.48
N ALA A 44 12.30 18.53 8.79
CA ALA A 44 12.00 19.56 9.78
C ALA A 44 13.07 20.67 9.79
N GLY A 45 14.35 20.29 9.62
CA GLY A 45 15.47 21.22 9.47
C GLY A 45 15.37 22.08 8.22
N GLU A 46 15.07 21.49 7.07
CA GLU A 46 14.84 22.20 5.79
C GLU A 46 13.73 23.25 5.91
N LEU A 47 12.68 22.95 6.69
CA LEU A 47 11.53 23.82 6.90
C LEU A 47 11.70 24.79 8.08
N GLY A 48 12.79 24.70 8.86
CA GLY A 48 13.00 25.54 10.04
C GLY A 48 11.99 25.32 11.17
N VAL A 49 11.39 24.13 11.27
CA VAL A 49 10.35 23.79 12.25
C VAL A 49 10.78 22.60 13.11
N SER A 50 10.11 22.38 14.24
CA SER A 50 10.34 21.16 15.01
C SER A 50 9.68 19.95 14.33
N VAL A 51 10.22 18.75 14.56
CA VAL A 51 9.65 17.49 14.04
C VAL A 51 8.18 17.35 14.45
N SER A 52 7.85 17.66 15.71
CA SER A 52 6.46 17.62 16.20
C SER A 52 5.55 18.62 15.47
N ALA A 53 6.06 19.80 15.12
CA ALA A 53 5.29 20.80 14.38
C ALA A 53 5.11 20.43 12.91
N LEU A 54 6.07 19.72 12.31
CA LEU A 54 5.95 19.15 10.96
C LEU A 54 4.87 18.07 10.94
N ILE A 55 4.95 17.11 11.87
CA ILE A 55 3.98 16.00 11.98
C ILE A 55 2.58 16.56 12.23
N ALA A 56 2.42 17.45 13.20
CA ALA A 56 1.12 18.05 13.50
C ALA A 56 0.53 18.82 12.32
N ARG A 57 1.36 19.57 11.58
CA ARG A 57 0.87 20.29 10.38
C ARG A 57 0.43 19.36 9.29
N LYS A 58 1.16 18.27 9.03
CA LYS A 58 0.75 17.29 8.02
C LYS A 58 -0.51 16.54 8.45
N ALA A 59 -0.53 16.03 9.67
CA ALA A 59 -1.65 15.24 10.19
C ALA A 59 -2.95 16.04 10.33
N LEU A 60 -2.87 17.36 10.57
CA LEU A 60 -4.04 18.24 10.67
C LEU A 60 -4.36 18.97 9.36
N ALA A 61 -3.57 18.78 8.30
CA ALA A 61 -3.87 19.33 6.97
C ALA A 61 -4.67 18.33 6.11
N ASP A 62 -4.53 17.03 6.37
CA ASP A 62 -5.31 15.96 5.74
C ASP A 62 -6.65 15.76 6.47
N GLU A 63 -7.60 16.69 6.33
CA GLU A 63 -8.98 16.48 6.80
C GLU A 63 -9.79 15.58 5.83
N ASP A 64 -9.31 15.32 4.61
CA ASP A 64 -10.10 14.62 3.56
C ASP A 64 -9.56 13.24 3.14
N SER A 65 -8.37 12.82 3.57
CA SER A 65 -7.88 11.48 3.21
C SER A 65 -8.38 10.47 4.23
N ALA A 66 -9.51 9.83 3.93
CA ALA A 66 -9.92 8.58 4.53
C ALA A 66 -8.69 7.68 4.64
N THR A 67 -8.15 7.55 5.86
CA THR A 67 -6.97 6.74 6.13
C THR A 67 -7.40 5.29 6.07
N VAL A 68 -7.62 4.79 4.85
CA VAL A 68 -7.61 3.35 4.61
C VAL A 68 -6.18 2.95 4.92
N SER A 69 -5.99 2.22 6.02
CA SER A 69 -4.70 1.60 6.33
C SER A 69 -4.16 0.96 5.05
N CYS A 70 -2.85 1.02 4.82
CA CYS A 70 -2.23 0.31 3.70
C CYS A 70 -2.66 -1.18 3.69
N ASP A 71 -2.92 -1.74 4.87
CA ASP A 71 -3.48 -3.08 5.06
C ASP A 71 -4.93 -3.21 4.55
N GLY A 72 -5.78 -2.19 4.74
CA GLY A 72 -7.17 -2.24 4.28
C GLY A 72 -7.32 -2.22 2.76
N GLN A 73 -6.44 -1.49 2.05
CA GLN A 73 -6.41 -1.53 0.58
C GLN A 73 -5.85 -2.86 0.06
N LEU A 74 -4.85 -3.41 0.76
CA LEU A 74 -4.26 -4.70 0.43
C LEU A 74 -5.25 -5.85 0.66
N ASP A 75 -5.94 -5.85 1.80
CA ASP A 75 -6.94 -6.87 2.15
C ASP A 75 -8.13 -6.81 1.19
N ALA A 76 -8.63 -5.61 0.86
CA ALA A 76 -9.69 -5.45 -0.14
C ALA A 76 -9.27 -5.96 -1.53
N ALA A 77 -8.03 -5.68 -1.96
CA ALA A 77 -7.50 -6.19 -3.21
C ALA A 77 -7.33 -7.73 -3.20
N ILE A 78 -6.96 -8.31 -2.06
CA ILE A 78 -6.87 -9.78 -1.88
C ILE A 78 -8.26 -10.42 -1.92
N GLU A 79 -9.27 -9.80 -1.29
CA GLU A 79 -10.65 -10.27 -1.32
C GLU A 79 -11.24 -10.22 -2.73
N GLU A 80 -11.05 -9.11 -3.45
CA GLU A 80 -11.51 -8.96 -4.84
C GLU A 80 -10.86 -10.02 -5.74
N LEU A 81 -9.56 -10.25 -5.56
CA LEU A 81 -8.83 -11.27 -6.29
C LEU A 81 -9.31 -12.70 -5.94
N ALA A 82 -9.58 -12.97 -4.67
CA ALA A 82 -10.13 -14.24 -4.22
C ALA A 82 -11.54 -14.48 -4.80
N ALA A 83 -12.32 -13.42 -5.01
CA ALA A 83 -13.64 -13.48 -5.63
C ALA A 83 -13.60 -13.77 -7.15
N LEU A 84 -12.53 -13.36 -7.85
CA LEU A 84 -12.35 -13.65 -9.27
C LEU A 84 -11.88 -15.10 -9.54
N ARG A 85 -11.15 -15.71 -8.60
CA ARG A 85 -10.63 -17.08 -8.72
C ARG A 85 -11.69 -18.15 -9.05
N PRO A 86 -12.88 -18.20 -8.39
CA PRO A 86 -13.92 -19.18 -8.74
C PRO A 86 -14.52 -18.95 -10.13
N GLN A 87 -14.57 -17.71 -10.62
CA GLN A 87 -15.09 -17.40 -11.97
C GLN A 87 -14.19 -18.02 -13.04
N VAL A 88 -12.88 -17.84 -12.89
CA VAL A 88 -11.88 -18.45 -13.78
C VAL A 88 -11.89 -19.97 -13.70
N ALA A 89 -12.05 -20.53 -12.48
CA ALA A 89 -12.20 -21.97 -12.30
C ALA A 89 -13.48 -22.52 -12.95
N GLY A 90 -14.56 -21.74 -13.02
CA GLY A 90 -15.79 -22.07 -13.73
C GLY A 90 -15.58 -22.16 -15.24
N ILE A 91 -14.89 -21.17 -15.82
CA ILE A 91 -14.51 -21.17 -17.25
C ILE A 91 -13.69 -22.42 -17.58
N GLY A 92 -12.69 -22.74 -16.74
CA GLY A 92 -11.86 -23.93 -16.94
C GLY A 92 -12.63 -25.25 -16.85
N ARG A 93 -13.66 -25.34 -15.98
CA ARG A 93 -14.53 -26.53 -15.90
C ARG A 93 -15.37 -26.69 -17.16
N ASN A 94 -15.96 -25.61 -17.66
CA ASN A 94 -16.77 -25.66 -18.89
C ASN A 94 -15.94 -26.10 -20.10
N ILE A 95 -14.72 -25.58 -20.24
CA ILE A 95 -13.81 -26.00 -21.31
C ILE A 95 -13.40 -27.46 -21.15
N ASN A 96 -13.06 -27.90 -19.95
CA ASN A 96 -12.71 -29.30 -19.70
C ASN A 96 -13.89 -30.25 -19.96
N GLN A 97 -15.12 -29.76 -19.81
CA GLN A 97 -16.32 -30.51 -20.18
C GLN A 97 -16.43 -30.65 -21.70
N ILE A 98 -16.28 -29.54 -22.45
CA ILE A 98 -16.25 -29.56 -23.92
C ILE A 98 -15.17 -30.51 -24.44
N VAL A 99 -13.96 -30.46 -23.86
CA VAL A 99 -12.86 -31.36 -24.23
C VAL A 99 -13.23 -32.82 -23.97
N ARG A 100 -13.88 -33.13 -22.84
CA ARG A 100 -14.32 -34.51 -22.55
C ARG A 100 -15.44 -34.98 -23.49
N ASP A 101 -16.36 -34.10 -23.83
CA ASP A 101 -17.46 -34.42 -24.74
C ASP A 101 -16.92 -34.67 -26.16
N VAL A 102 -15.95 -33.86 -26.62
CA VAL A 102 -15.25 -34.07 -27.89
C VAL A 102 -14.37 -35.32 -27.87
N HIS A 103 -13.75 -35.69 -26.75
CA HIS A 103 -13.01 -36.97 -26.65
C HIS A 103 -13.94 -38.19 -26.58
N ARG A 104 -15.20 -38.02 -26.18
CA ARG A 104 -16.22 -39.09 -26.20
C ARG A 104 -16.72 -39.36 -27.61
N ASP A 105 -16.83 -38.33 -28.44
CA ASP A 105 -17.08 -38.49 -29.86
C ASP A 105 -15.77 -38.91 -30.54
N ALA A 106 -15.70 -40.14 -31.05
CA ALA A 106 -14.46 -40.82 -31.45
C ALA A 106 -13.63 -40.17 -32.59
N ALA A 107 -13.99 -38.98 -33.06
CA ALA A 107 -13.17 -38.19 -33.97
C ALA A 107 -13.37 -36.68 -33.73
N PRO A 108 -12.32 -35.90 -33.38
CA PRO A 108 -12.41 -34.45 -33.42
C PRO A 108 -12.72 -34.01 -34.87
N PRO A 109 -13.56 -32.98 -35.09
CA PRO A 109 -13.83 -32.49 -36.43
C PRO A 109 -12.51 -32.13 -37.12
N PRO A 110 -12.25 -32.62 -38.35
CA PRO A 110 -11.01 -32.34 -39.03
C PRO A 110 -10.86 -30.84 -39.32
N GLY A 111 -9.63 -30.33 -39.16
CA GLY A 111 -9.26 -28.97 -39.58
C GLY A 111 -9.33 -27.91 -38.45
N PRO A 112 -9.75 -26.67 -38.75
CA PRO A 112 -9.55 -25.47 -37.90
C PRO A 112 -10.08 -25.60 -36.46
N VAL A 113 -11.06 -26.49 -36.27
CA VAL A 113 -11.70 -26.74 -34.98
C VAL A 113 -10.73 -27.40 -34.01
N ARG A 114 -9.90 -28.35 -34.47
CA ARG A 114 -8.88 -29.01 -33.62
C ARG A 114 -7.80 -28.02 -33.17
N ASP A 115 -7.35 -27.16 -34.07
CA ASP A 115 -6.31 -26.16 -33.76
C ASP A 115 -6.83 -25.10 -32.79
N ALA A 116 -8.08 -24.66 -32.97
CA ALA A 116 -8.76 -23.77 -32.01
C ALA A 116 -8.89 -24.42 -30.62
N PHE A 117 -9.12 -25.73 -30.54
CA PHE A 117 -9.16 -26.46 -29.28
C PHE A 117 -7.79 -26.52 -28.58
N THR A 118 -6.73 -26.80 -29.32
CA THR A 118 -5.36 -26.82 -28.75
C THR A 118 -4.98 -25.43 -28.23
N ALA A 119 -5.25 -24.38 -29.00
CA ALA A 119 -4.99 -23.00 -28.58
C ALA A 119 -5.81 -22.61 -27.32
N ALA A 120 -7.07 -23.05 -27.22
CA ALA A 120 -7.89 -22.82 -26.04
C ALA A 120 -7.36 -23.55 -24.79
N ALA A 121 -6.85 -24.77 -24.95
CA ALA A 121 -6.26 -25.54 -23.86
C ALA A 121 -4.96 -24.91 -23.34
N GLU A 122 -4.10 -24.43 -24.24
CA GLU A 122 -2.86 -23.73 -23.90
C GLU A 122 -3.14 -22.39 -23.21
N LEU A 123 -4.09 -21.62 -23.72
CA LEU A 123 -4.52 -20.37 -23.09
C LEU A 123 -5.05 -20.62 -21.67
N LEU A 124 -5.83 -21.68 -21.47
CA LEU A 124 -6.35 -22.04 -20.15
C LEU A 124 -5.24 -22.47 -19.18
N ALA A 125 -4.25 -23.22 -19.66
CA ALA A 125 -3.09 -23.57 -18.85
C ALA A 125 -2.31 -22.31 -18.43
N ALA A 126 -2.09 -21.38 -19.37
CA ALA A 126 -1.45 -20.10 -19.08
C ALA A 126 -2.24 -19.26 -18.06
N VAL A 127 -3.56 -19.19 -18.20
CA VAL A 127 -4.44 -18.50 -17.24
C VAL A 127 -4.37 -19.14 -15.87
N ARG A 128 -4.40 -20.48 -15.76
CA ARG A 128 -4.24 -21.20 -14.49
C ARG A 128 -2.90 -20.91 -13.83
N THR A 129 -1.82 -20.90 -14.59
CA THR A 129 -0.48 -20.57 -14.08
C THR A 129 -0.39 -19.12 -13.63
N ALA A 130 -1.00 -18.19 -14.37
CA ALA A 130 -1.06 -16.78 -14.00
C ALA A 130 -1.82 -16.60 -12.67
N VAL A 131 -3.01 -17.20 -12.53
CA VAL A 131 -3.78 -17.17 -11.29
C VAL A 131 -2.98 -17.75 -10.13
N ALA A 132 -2.37 -18.93 -10.28
CA ALA A 132 -1.54 -19.51 -9.22
C ALA A 132 -0.31 -18.67 -8.88
N GLY A 133 0.21 -17.87 -9.82
CA GLY A 133 1.28 -16.90 -9.58
C GLY A 133 0.81 -15.69 -8.77
N ILE A 134 -0.37 -15.19 -9.09
CA ILE A 134 -1.04 -14.11 -8.35
C ILE A 134 -1.34 -14.57 -6.91
N ASP A 135 -1.90 -15.76 -6.73
CA ASP A 135 -2.20 -16.36 -5.42
C ASP A 135 -0.97 -16.42 -4.51
N ARG A 136 0.16 -16.92 -5.05
CA ARG A 136 1.44 -16.99 -4.33
C ARG A 136 1.98 -15.60 -3.98
N THR A 137 1.73 -14.61 -4.82
CA THR A 137 2.19 -13.24 -4.57
C THR A 137 1.33 -12.57 -3.51
N ALA A 138 0.01 -12.73 -3.57
CA ALA A 138 -0.91 -12.30 -2.53
C ALA A 138 -0.58 -12.94 -1.17
N MET A 139 -0.34 -14.25 -1.12
CA MET A 139 0.05 -14.93 0.13
C MET A 139 1.39 -14.44 0.70
N ARG A 140 2.38 -14.14 -0.16
CA ARG A 140 3.66 -13.57 0.29
C ARG A 140 3.48 -12.17 0.87
N LEU A 141 2.66 -11.32 0.24
CA LEU A 141 2.37 -9.98 0.72
C LEU A 141 1.60 -10.02 2.06
N ALA A 142 0.61 -10.89 2.19
CA ALA A 142 -0.12 -11.11 3.45
C ALA A 142 0.75 -11.75 4.56
N GLY A 143 1.83 -12.45 4.20
CA GLY A 143 2.81 -12.99 5.14
C GLY A 143 3.83 -11.94 5.59
N ALA A 144 4.24 -11.03 4.71
CA ALA A 144 5.25 -10.01 4.98
C ALA A 144 4.76 -8.88 5.88
N GLY A 145 3.44 -8.58 5.91
CA GLY A 145 2.85 -7.57 6.80
C GLY A 145 2.71 -8.00 8.28
N ARG A 146 3.09 -9.23 8.63
CA ARG A 146 3.03 -9.75 10.01
C ARG A 146 4.39 -9.76 10.74
N GLY A 147 5.43 -9.14 10.17
CA GLY A 147 6.80 -9.08 10.70
C GLY A 147 7.17 -7.71 11.26
#